data_AF-A0A1Z5L2H6-F1
#
_entry.id   AF-A0A1Z5L2H6-F1
#
_cell.length_a   1.000
_cell.length_b   1.000
_cell.length_c   1.000
_cell.angle_alpha   90.00
_cell.angle_beta   90.00
_cell.angle_gamma   90.00
#
_symmetry.space_group_name_H-M   'P 1'
#
loop_
_entity.id
_entity.type
_entity.pdbx_description
1 polymer ?
#
loop_
_entity_poly.entity_id
_entity_poly.type
_entity_poly.pdbx_seq_one_letter_code
_entity_poly.pdbx_strand_id
1 'polypeptide(L)'
;MFRQYLNLEPADAAFFFNGLYYDVEITDVFTLLQALKQETRLLEGLYSIGIPKPMIPKLMKIDLVNNKQEYGVDVRDSAVLYINDIESDHQYRNWPGSIQDMLRPTYPGMLRNVRKNMYHLVIIADPSKKQARDILKLAESFYVHRAPLRIGMVFAVNPNMSATGYGDAGVAMLNAFNFISQDKVPYEGLSFITDIYASNKEEITPNDVINHFKSKYPGEDLDLIFGEDSDYDTGRKLAWDFINKTRIGSPPQALLNGVLLKPSHLNSDMFEEAVLTEIMKQTPLIQKSVYKGDLGDLNNVLDFLMEQKNVMPRLNQRVLTTAGPYLDMTGHVVEDLSLEDFSALSPQDMVATFAASLKYLTPADPRQYYPLTVWVVGDYDTAFGRELLSSALEHLMTTTQVRVGVIHNPSSKTEQHNVATAVQVALHHLLPSEASAFIRKLLKEKNLASFLEGKKDVIEFVPSSADSAAFKAAFEKLNSSFLKWHSAFCTQVLKVNEGQRMVVGNGRVIGPFDSEEEFNSDDFSLFEKYS
;
A
#
# COMPACT_ATOMS: atom_id res chain seq x y z
N MET A 1 -11.76 -4.45 36.57
CA MET A 1 -12.00 -4.49 35.11
C MET A 1 -12.38 -3.12 34.58
N PHE A 2 -13.48 -2.48 35.04
CA PHE A 2 -13.86 -1.11 34.64
C PHE A 2 -12.82 -0.02 34.93
N ARG A 3 -12.20 -0.03 36.12
CA ARG A 3 -11.15 0.93 36.49
C ARG A 3 -9.88 0.86 35.63
N GLN A 4 -9.59 -0.29 35.01
CA GLN A 4 -8.36 -0.52 34.25
C GLN A 4 -8.54 -0.25 32.74
N TYR A 5 -9.75 -0.44 32.22
CA TYR A 5 -10.05 -0.27 30.78
C TYR A 5 -10.71 1.06 30.46
N LEU A 6 -11.54 1.58 31.35
CA LEU A 6 -12.36 2.78 31.14
C LEU A 6 -11.98 3.93 32.07
N ASN A 7 -10.96 3.73 32.93
CA ASN A 7 -10.50 4.72 33.92
C ASN A 7 -11.60 5.22 34.89
N LEU A 8 -12.70 4.49 35.05
CA LEU A 8 -13.83 4.91 35.88
C LEU A 8 -13.57 4.64 37.37
N GLU A 9 -13.73 5.67 38.19
CA GLU A 9 -13.74 5.58 39.66
C GLU A 9 -15.15 5.22 40.19
N PRO A 10 -15.27 4.74 41.44
CA PRO A 10 -16.58 4.37 42.02
C PRO A 10 -17.61 5.51 42.08
N ALA A 11 -17.15 6.77 41.99
CA ALA A 11 -18.01 7.95 41.98
C ALA A 11 -18.37 8.43 40.57
N ASP A 12 -17.74 7.87 39.53
CA ASP A 12 -17.92 8.33 38.15
C ASP A 12 -19.15 7.67 37.53
N ALA A 13 -19.98 8.49 36.90
CA ALA A 13 -21.11 8.01 36.11
C ALA A 13 -20.69 7.87 34.64
N ALA A 14 -20.83 6.67 34.09
CA ALA A 14 -20.57 6.40 32.68
C ALA A 14 -21.85 5.98 31.98
N PHE A 15 -22.14 6.60 30.84
CA PHE A 15 -23.27 6.22 30.00
C PHE A 15 -22.79 5.30 28.88
N PHE A 16 -23.38 4.11 28.78
CA PHE A 16 -23.11 3.17 27.71
C PHE A 16 -24.37 2.90 26.90
N PHE A 17 -24.24 2.94 25.58
CA PHE A 17 -25.33 2.59 24.68
C PHE A 17 -24.82 1.52 23.69
N ASN A 18 -25.44 0.33 23.71
CA ASN A 18 -25.02 -0.85 22.94
C ASN A 18 -23.52 -1.21 23.04
N GLY A 19 -22.86 -0.84 24.14
CA GLY A 19 -21.44 -1.10 24.39
C GLY A 19 -20.51 0.08 24.08
N LEU A 20 -21.00 1.12 23.40
CA LEU A 20 -20.27 2.36 23.17
C LEU A 20 -20.32 3.26 24.41
N TYR A 21 -19.15 3.77 24.81
CA TYR A 21 -19.02 4.74 25.90
C TYR A 21 -19.35 6.15 25.40
N TYR A 22 -20.19 6.85 26.16
CA TYR A 22 -20.50 8.26 25.97
C TYR A 22 -20.18 9.03 27.24
N ASP A 23 -19.45 10.11 27.06
CA ASP A 23 -19.13 11.04 28.15
C ASP A 23 -20.34 11.94 28.43
N VAL A 24 -20.92 11.83 29.62
CA VAL A 24 -22.13 12.57 30.01
C VAL A 24 -21.87 14.08 30.10
N GLU A 25 -20.62 14.51 30.28
CA GLU A 25 -20.28 15.94 30.36
C GLU A 25 -20.20 16.60 28.98
N ILE A 26 -19.83 15.82 27.96
CA ILE A 26 -19.62 16.32 26.58
C ILE A 26 -20.83 16.04 25.68
N THR A 27 -21.60 14.99 25.98
CA THR A 27 -22.65 14.53 25.07
C THR A 27 -23.96 15.29 25.27
N ASP A 28 -24.29 16.13 24.30
CA ASP A 28 -25.59 16.82 24.21
C ASP A 28 -26.72 15.85 23.78
N VAL A 29 -27.97 16.21 24.10
CA VAL A 29 -29.20 15.51 23.70
C VAL A 29 -29.27 15.35 22.17
N PHE A 30 -28.82 16.35 21.41
CA PHE A 30 -28.78 16.26 19.95
C PHE A 30 -27.79 15.22 19.44
N THR A 31 -26.61 15.13 20.07
CA THR A 31 -25.59 14.11 19.75
C THR A 31 -26.10 12.72 20.09
N LEU A 32 -26.78 12.56 21.24
CA LEU A 32 -27.45 11.31 21.60
C LEU A 32 -28.53 10.93 20.59
N LEU A 33 -29.37 11.88 20.17
CA LEU A 33 -30.40 11.60 19.16
C LEU A 33 -29.79 11.19 17.81
N GLN A 34 -28.68 11.81 17.41
CA GLN A 34 -27.95 11.41 16.20
C GLN A 34 -27.35 10.01 16.34
N ALA A 35 -26.73 9.69 17.48
CA ALA A 35 -26.22 8.37 17.78
C ALA A 35 -27.34 7.31 17.77
N LEU A 36 -28.49 7.59 18.39
CA LEU A 36 -29.67 6.73 18.36
C LEU A 36 -30.16 6.48 16.93
N LYS A 37 -30.20 7.51 16.09
CA LYS A 37 -30.58 7.37 14.68
C LYS A 37 -29.59 6.53 13.90
N GLN A 38 -28.29 6.73 14.09
CA GLN A 38 -27.24 5.93 13.45
C GLN A 38 -27.33 4.47 13.87
N GLU A 39 -27.48 4.21 15.17
CA GLU A 39 -27.61 2.85 15.67
C GLU A 39 -28.90 2.17 15.18
N THR A 40 -30.02 2.89 15.17
CA THR A 40 -31.28 2.36 14.64
C THR A 40 -31.13 1.95 13.17
N ARG A 41 -30.46 2.77 12.36
CA ARG A 41 -30.14 2.43 10.96
C ARG A 41 -29.26 1.18 10.85
N LEU A 42 -28.25 1.03 11.71
CA LEU A 42 -27.41 -0.18 11.74
C LEU A 42 -28.23 -1.42 12.10
N LEU A 43 -29.10 -1.33 13.11
CA LEU A 43 -29.96 -2.42 13.53
C LEU A 43 -30.99 -2.80 12.44
N GLU A 44 -31.58 -1.80 11.78
CA GLU A 44 -32.47 -1.97 10.64
C GLU A 44 -31.74 -2.61 9.45
N GLY A 45 -30.51 -2.19 9.16
CA GLY A 45 -29.67 -2.78 8.11
C GLY A 45 -29.30 -4.24 8.38
N LEU A 46 -28.93 -4.59 9.62
CA LEU A 46 -28.67 -5.99 9.98
C LEU A 46 -29.95 -6.84 9.87
N TYR A 47 -31.11 -6.26 10.20
CA TYR A 47 -32.39 -6.92 10.06
C TYR A 47 -32.81 -7.10 8.60
N SER A 48 -32.59 -6.10 7.74
CA SER A 48 -32.92 -6.19 6.30
C SER A 48 -32.08 -7.22 5.56
N ILE A 49 -30.84 -7.45 5.99
CA ILE A 49 -29.95 -8.53 5.50
C ILE A 49 -30.45 -9.93 5.92
N GLY A 50 -31.43 -10.02 6.83
CA GLY A 50 -32.04 -11.27 7.26
C GLY A 50 -31.41 -11.88 8.52
N ILE A 51 -30.65 -11.11 9.30
CA ILE A 51 -30.09 -11.60 10.56
C ILE A 51 -31.21 -11.71 11.60
N PRO A 52 -31.35 -12.86 12.30
CA PRO A 52 -32.36 -13.03 13.33
C PRO A 52 -32.20 -11.98 14.46
N LYS A 53 -33.31 -11.35 14.86
CA LYS A 53 -33.37 -10.39 15.99
C LYS A 53 -32.59 -10.81 17.25
N PRO A 54 -32.62 -12.07 17.73
CA PRO A 54 -31.87 -12.45 18.93
C PRO A 54 -30.34 -12.50 18.75
N MET A 55 -29.85 -12.53 17.50
CA MET A 55 -28.41 -12.59 17.19
C MET A 55 -27.77 -11.21 17.08
N ILE A 56 -28.53 -10.20 16.66
CA ILE A 56 -28.08 -8.80 16.51
C ILE A 56 -27.37 -8.26 17.77
N PRO A 57 -27.96 -8.33 18.99
CA PRO A 57 -27.28 -7.80 20.18
C PRO A 57 -26.05 -8.62 20.60
N LYS A 58 -25.88 -9.85 20.10
CA LYS A 58 -24.66 -10.63 20.31
C LYS A 58 -23.56 -10.20 19.35
N LEU A 59 -23.93 -9.89 18.10
CA LEU A 59 -23.03 -9.39 17.07
C LEU A 59 -22.42 -8.04 17.50
N MET A 60 -23.25 -7.12 18.00
CA MET A 60 -22.80 -5.80 18.46
C MET A 60 -21.85 -5.86 19.68
N LYS A 61 -21.86 -6.96 20.44
CA LYS A 61 -20.94 -7.17 21.57
C LYS A 61 -19.60 -7.77 21.16
N ILE A 62 -19.43 -8.17 19.91
CA ILE A 62 -18.15 -8.66 19.42
C ILE A 62 -17.21 -7.46 19.40
N ASP A 63 -16.25 -7.46 20.33
CA ASP A 63 -15.17 -6.50 20.32
C ASP A 63 -14.28 -6.82 19.13
N LEU A 64 -14.58 -6.16 18.00
CA LEU A 64 -13.67 -6.04 16.88
C LEU A 64 -12.57 -5.10 17.35
N VAL A 65 -11.70 -5.60 18.23
CA VAL A 65 -10.49 -4.89 18.65
C VAL A 65 -9.71 -4.67 17.36
N ASN A 66 -9.88 -3.48 16.78
CA ASN A 66 -9.00 -2.96 15.77
C ASN A 66 -7.67 -2.81 16.50
N ASN A 67 -6.87 -3.87 16.44
CA ASN A 67 -5.44 -3.78 16.69
C ASN A 67 -4.97 -2.70 15.71
N LYS A 68 -4.83 -1.47 16.20
CA LYS A 68 -4.09 -0.39 15.55
C LYS A 68 -2.61 -0.78 15.53
N GLN A 69 -2.32 -1.95 14.94
CA GLN A 69 -0.99 -2.37 14.61
C GLN A 69 -0.58 -1.47 13.46
N GLU A 70 0.47 -0.71 13.67
CA GLU A 70 1.13 -0.04 12.57
C GLU A 70 1.76 -1.12 11.70
N TYR A 71 1.39 -1.06 10.43
CA TYR A 71 1.89 -1.97 9.42
C TYR A 71 3.32 -1.59 9.07
N GLY A 72 4.18 -2.60 9.03
CA GLY A 72 5.57 -2.46 8.61
C GLY A 72 5.78 -3.03 7.21
N VAL A 73 6.90 -2.67 6.61
CA VAL A 73 7.42 -3.25 5.36
C VAL A 73 8.61 -4.14 5.68
N ASP A 74 8.78 -5.24 4.95
CA ASP A 74 10.01 -6.04 5.05
C ASP A 74 11.21 -5.25 4.51
N VAL A 75 12.15 -4.93 5.39
CA VAL A 75 13.37 -4.14 5.06
C VAL A 75 14.59 -5.02 4.76
N ARG A 76 14.43 -6.35 4.71
CA ARG A 76 15.50 -7.31 4.38
C ARG A 76 15.70 -7.39 2.86
N ASP A 77 16.07 -6.28 2.26
CA ASP A 77 16.35 -6.21 0.83
C ASP A 77 17.81 -5.80 0.58
N SER A 78 18.40 -6.33 -0.50
CA SER A 78 19.74 -5.98 -0.97
C SER A 78 19.84 -4.52 -1.42
N ALA A 79 18.70 -3.86 -1.65
CA ALA A 79 18.64 -2.43 -1.93
C ALA A 79 19.05 -1.54 -0.75
N VAL A 80 19.00 -2.04 0.49
CA VAL A 80 19.31 -1.27 1.70
C VAL A 80 20.81 -1.30 1.98
N LEU A 81 21.47 -0.16 1.83
CA LEU A 81 22.88 0.02 2.13
C LEU A 81 23.05 0.41 3.60
N TYR A 82 23.47 -0.53 4.43
CA TYR A 82 23.69 -0.28 5.87
C TYR A 82 25.01 0.46 6.12
N ILE A 83 24.94 1.52 6.92
CA ILE A 83 26.08 2.38 7.25
C ILE A 83 26.88 1.82 8.43
N ASN A 84 26.18 1.26 9.41
CA ASN A 84 26.76 0.74 10.65
C ASN A 84 26.27 -0.68 10.96
N ASP A 85 27.02 -1.35 11.84
CA ASP A 85 26.64 -2.63 12.43
C ASP A 85 26.99 -2.64 13.93
N ILE A 86 25.95 -2.61 14.77
CA ILE A 86 26.11 -2.51 16.23
C ILE A 86 26.81 -3.76 16.79
N GLU A 87 26.66 -4.91 16.13
CA GLU A 87 27.25 -6.17 16.59
C GLU A 87 28.75 -6.24 16.27
N SER A 88 29.17 -5.70 15.13
CA SER A 88 30.53 -5.85 14.60
C SER A 88 31.44 -4.65 14.89
N ASP A 89 30.90 -3.42 14.88
CA ASP A 89 31.72 -2.21 14.88
C ASP A 89 32.47 -1.99 16.20
N HIS A 90 33.69 -1.43 16.09
CA HIS A 90 34.56 -1.15 17.23
C HIS A 90 33.90 -0.20 18.25
N GLN A 91 33.06 0.73 17.79
CA GLN A 91 32.48 1.78 18.61
C GLN A 91 31.53 1.24 19.70
N TYR A 92 30.91 0.08 19.47
CA TYR A 92 29.93 -0.53 20.38
C TYR A 92 30.51 -1.64 21.25
N ARG A 93 31.84 -1.87 21.23
CA ARG A 93 32.50 -2.93 22.02
C ARG A 93 32.23 -2.87 23.52
N ASN A 94 32.01 -1.67 24.06
CA ASN A 94 31.76 -1.45 25.48
C ASN A 94 30.33 -1.82 25.91
N TRP A 95 29.44 -2.13 24.98
CA TRP A 95 28.05 -2.43 25.27
C TRP A 95 27.85 -3.91 25.62
N PRO A 96 26.89 -4.22 26.50
CA PRO A 96 26.56 -5.61 26.83
C PRO A 96 26.04 -6.36 25.60
N GLY A 97 26.47 -7.62 25.43
CA GLY A 97 26.09 -8.46 24.27
C GLY A 97 24.83 -9.30 24.46
N SER A 98 24.27 -9.37 25.67
CA SER A 98 23.07 -10.19 25.93
C SER A 98 21.80 -9.39 25.73
N ILE A 99 20.82 -9.99 25.04
CA ILE A 99 19.50 -9.43 24.82
C ILE A 99 18.70 -9.31 26.12
N GLN A 100 19.04 -10.12 27.14
CA GLN A 100 18.42 -10.06 28.46
C GLN A 100 18.66 -8.71 29.15
N ASP A 101 19.74 -8.00 28.79
CA ASP A 101 20.03 -6.68 29.36
C ASP A 101 19.01 -5.61 28.95
N MET A 102 18.15 -5.91 27.96
CA MET A 102 16.97 -5.12 27.66
C MET A 102 15.91 -5.12 28.78
N LEU A 103 15.89 -6.15 29.63
CA LEU A 103 14.97 -6.24 30.77
C LEU A 103 15.43 -5.43 31.99
N ARG A 104 16.67 -4.88 31.95
CA ARG A 104 17.16 -4.07 33.06
C ARG A 104 16.32 -2.80 33.23
N PRO A 105 15.99 -2.42 34.47
CA PRO A 105 15.27 -1.18 34.74
C PRO A 105 16.12 0.01 34.31
N THR A 106 15.50 0.95 33.60
CA THR A 106 16.10 2.22 33.17
C THR A 106 15.11 3.36 33.43
N TYR A 107 15.62 4.59 33.48
CA TYR A 107 14.75 5.76 33.56
C TYR A 107 13.87 5.87 32.31
N PRO A 108 12.59 6.23 32.44
CA PRO A 108 11.70 6.48 31.31
C PRO A 108 12.31 7.50 30.34
N GLY A 109 12.29 7.20 29.04
CA GLY A 109 12.87 8.06 27.99
C GLY A 109 14.35 7.83 27.70
N MET A 110 15.06 7.05 28.52
CA MET A 110 16.46 6.69 28.23
C MET A 110 16.54 5.44 27.34
N LEU A 111 17.24 5.56 26.20
CA LEU A 111 17.52 4.44 25.32
C LEU A 111 18.44 3.41 26.00
N ARG A 112 18.18 2.13 25.73
CA ARG A 112 19.01 1.03 26.26
C ARG A 112 20.13 0.71 25.29
N ASN A 113 21.35 0.74 25.80
CA ASN A 113 22.54 0.40 25.03
C ASN A 113 22.78 -1.12 25.13
N VAL A 114 22.44 -1.85 24.08
CA VAL A 114 22.69 -3.29 23.95
C VAL A 114 23.38 -3.52 22.61
N ARG A 115 24.43 -4.34 22.60
CA ARG A 115 25.23 -4.66 21.41
C ARG A 115 24.52 -5.66 20.50
N LYS A 116 23.29 -5.33 20.08
CA LYS A 116 22.43 -6.13 19.21
C LYS A 116 21.67 -5.23 18.25
N ASN A 117 21.53 -5.68 17.01
CA ASN A 117 20.80 -4.94 15.97
C ASN A 117 19.29 -5.10 16.17
N MET A 118 18.68 -4.21 16.96
CA MET A 118 17.25 -4.28 17.31
C MET A 118 16.38 -3.25 16.59
N TYR A 119 16.97 -2.10 16.26
CA TYR A 119 16.28 -0.98 15.65
C TYR A 119 16.95 -0.64 14.33
N HIS A 120 16.24 -0.85 13.24
CA HIS A 120 16.70 -0.61 11.87
C HIS A 120 16.00 0.63 11.34
N LEU A 121 16.76 1.72 11.17
CA LEU A 121 16.30 2.96 10.58
C LEU A 121 16.69 2.95 9.10
N VAL A 122 15.73 2.72 8.20
CA VAL A 122 15.97 2.74 6.75
C VAL A 122 15.44 4.04 6.16
N ILE A 123 16.33 4.84 5.59
CA ILE A 123 16.01 6.13 4.99
C ILE A 123 16.00 5.98 3.48
N ILE A 124 14.87 6.33 2.86
CA ILE A 124 14.69 6.35 1.41
C ILE A 124 14.67 7.81 0.99
N ALA A 125 15.74 8.26 0.34
CA ALA A 125 15.87 9.65 -0.04
C ALA A 125 16.70 9.83 -1.31
N ASP A 126 16.41 10.92 -2.01
CA ASP A 126 17.25 11.42 -3.10
C ASP A 126 18.19 12.49 -2.51
N PRO A 127 19.51 12.25 -2.47
CA PRO A 127 20.45 13.16 -1.84
C PRO A 127 20.61 14.48 -2.61
N SER A 128 20.13 14.57 -3.86
CA SER A 128 20.11 15.85 -4.59
C SER A 128 19.08 16.84 -4.03
N LYS A 129 17.99 16.35 -3.43
CA LYS A 129 16.84 17.15 -2.99
C LYS A 129 17.11 17.82 -1.64
N LYS A 130 16.60 19.05 -1.47
CA LYS A 130 16.78 19.85 -0.25
C LYS A 130 16.21 19.16 1.01
N GLN A 131 15.04 18.54 0.89
CA GLN A 131 14.37 17.86 2.02
C GLN A 131 15.16 16.65 2.55
N ALA A 132 15.97 16.00 1.71
CA ALA A 132 16.80 14.88 2.13
C ALA A 132 18.01 15.32 2.98
N ARG A 133 18.46 16.57 2.82
CA ARG A 133 19.66 17.08 3.50
C ARG A 133 19.52 17.04 5.01
N ASP A 134 18.36 17.44 5.52
CA ASP A 134 18.10 17.49 6.96
C ASP A 134 18.08 16.08 7.55
N ILE A 135 17.40 15.14 6.87
CA ILE A 135 17.32 13.73 7.30
C ILE A 135 18.71 13.08 7.31
N LEU A 136 19.54 13.33 6.29
CA LEU A 136 20.88 12.75 6.18
C LEU A 136 21.85 13.34 7.21
N LYS A 137 21.75 14.65 7.52
CA LYS A 137 22.51 15.26 8.63
C LYS A 137 22.12 14.66 9.99
N LEU A 138 20.83 14.42 10.20
CA LEU A 138 20.35 13.75 11.42
C LEU A 138 20.81 12.30 11.50
N ALA A 139 20.85 11.59 10.36
CA ALA A 139 21.41 10.24 10.29
C ALA A 139 22.88 10.22 10.73
N GLU A 140 23.68 11.20 10.28
CA GLU A 140 25.07 11.35 10.74
C GLU A 140 25.13 11.65 12.25
N SER A 141 24.28 12.55 12.74
CA SER A 141 24.16 12.89 14.17
C SER A 141 23.91 11.64 15.03
N PHE A 142 22.97 10.77 14.63
CA PHE A 142 22.68 9.53 15.37
C PHE A 142 23.86 8.58 15.46
N TYR A 143 24.64 8.46 14.38
CA TYR A 143 25.85 7.64 14.38
C TYR A 143 26.93 8.23 15.31
N VAL A 144 27.17 9.53 15.25
CA VAL A 144 28.16 10.24 16.10
C VAL A 144 27.78 10.13 17.59
N HIS A 145 26.49 10.26 17.91
CA HIS A 145 25.99 10.14 19.29
C HIS A 145 25.85 8.69 19.78
N ARG A 146 26.24 7.69 18.97
CA ARG A 146 26.16 6.25 19.31
C ARG A 146 24.75 5.83 19.73
N ALA A 147 23.74 6.30 19.01
CA ALA A 147 22.38 5.81 19.20
C ALA A 147 22.33 4.29 18.90
N PRO A 148 21.51 3.50 19.63
CA PRO A 148 21.34 2.06 19.38
C PRO A 148 20.48 1.79 18.13
N LEU A 149 20.84 2.41 17.00
CA LEU A 149 20.15 2.35 15.72
C LEU A 149 21.08 1.82 14.64
N ARG A 150 20.61 0.86 13.86
CA ARG A 150 21.25 0.43 12.63
C ARG A 150 20.67 1.26 11.48
N ILE A 151 21.48 2.13 10.90
CA ILE A 151 21.07 3.08 9.86
C ILE A 151 21.33 2.45 8.49
N GLY A 152 20.30 2.40 7.66
CA GLY A 152 20.36 1.99 6.27
C GLY A 152 19.86 3.09 5.35
N MET A 153 20.41 3.14 4.13
CA MET A 153 20.02 4.09 3.10
C MET A 153 19.58 3.39 1.83
N VAL A 154 18.54 3.93 1.20
CA VAL A 154 18.07 3.56 -0.13
C VAL A 154 18.03 4.83 -0.96
N PHE A 155 18.82 4.87 -2.03
CA PHE A 155 18.96 6.04 -2.87
C PHE A 155 17.87 6.06 -3.95
N ALA A 156 16.86 6.91 -3.76
CA ALA A 156 15.75 7.09 -4.70
C ALA A 156 16.09 8.13 -5.79
N VAL A 157 17.16 7.86 -6.53
CA VAL A 157 17.67 8.73 -7.61
C VAL A 157 16.87 8.53 -8.91
N ASN A 158 17.04 9.39 -9.91
CA ASN A 158 16.28 9.36 -11.17
C ASN A 158 16.15 7.94 -11.79
N PRO A 159 14.93 7.48 -12.15
CA PRO A 159 14.70 6.12 -12.68
C PRO A 159 15.25 5.89 -14.09
N ASN A 160 15.58 6.96 -14.82
CA ASN A 160 16.07 6.83 -16.19
C ASN A 160 17.52 6.35 -16.21
N MET A 161 17.76 5.13 -16.70
CA MET A 161 19.08 4.53 -16.80
C MET A 161 20.04 5.30 -17.72
N SER A 162 19.52 6.07 -18.68
CA SER A 162 20.32 6.91 -19.59
C SER A 162 20.90 8.17 -18.92
N ALA A 163 20.46 8.52 -17.71
CA ALA A 163 21.07 9.61 -16.95
C ALA A 163 22.36 9.11 -16.27
N THR A 164 23.50 9.71 -16.66
CA THR A 164 24.83 9.41 -16.12
C THR A 164 25.17 10.27 -14.90
N GLY A 165 26.22 9.90 -14.17
CA GLY A 165 26.75 10.70 -13.05
C GLY A 165 27.22 12.10 -13.46
N TYR A 166 27.47 12.34 -14.75
CA TYR A 166 27.76 13.67 -15.27
C TYR A 166 26.51 14.52 -15.50
N GLY A 167 25.37 13.89 -15.78
CA GLY A 167 24.09 14.55 -16.05
C GLY A 167 23.22 14.75 -14.81
N ASP A 168 23.34 13.89 -13.80
CA ASP A 168 22.49 13.90 -12.62
C ASP A 168 23.31 13.84 -11.32
N ALA A 169 23.09 14.81 -10.44
CA ALA A 169 23.82 14.94 -9.18
C ALA A 169 23.47 13.82 -8.19
N GLY A 170 22.24 13.28 -8.24
CA GLY A 170 21.83 12.17 -7.39
C GLY A 170 22.57 10.88 -7.76
N VAL A 171 22.68 10.60 -9.07
CA VAL A 171 23.43 9.45 -9.60
C VAL A 171 24.92 9.58 -9.27
N ALA A 172 25.48 10.79 -9.41
CA ALA A 172 26.87 11.06 -9.02
C ALA A 172 27.12 10.72 -7.54
N MET A 173 26.22 11.13 -6.64
CA MET A 173 26.36 10.85 -5.21
C MET A 173 26.23 9.37 -4.88
N LEU A 174 25.32 8.65 -5.55
CA LEU A 174 25.19 7.20 -5.39
C LEU A 174 26.48 6.48 -5.79
N ASN A 175 27.02 6.79 -6.96
CA ASN A 175 28.24 6.13 -7.46
C ASN A 175 29.44 6.46 -6.56
N ALA A 176 29.57 7.72 -6.15
CA ALA A 176 30.62 8.13 -5.20
C ALA A 176 30.47 7.42 -3.85
N PHE A 177 29.23 7.29 -3.34
CA PHE A 177 28.96 6.56 -2.10
C PHE A 177 29.35 5.09 -2.21
N ASN A 178 28.94 4.41 -3.29
CA ASN A 178 29.25 3.00 -3.52
C ASN A 178 30.75 2.76 -3.64
N PHE A 179 31.47 3.63 -4.35
CA PHE A 179 32.93 3.57 -4.45
C PHE A 179 33.60 3.71 -3.08
N ILE A 180 33.26 4.77 -2.31
CA ILE A 180 33.84 5.02 -0.98
C ILE A 180 33.51 3.89 0.00
N SER A 181 32.30 3.33 -0.10
CA SER A 181 31.86 2.22 0.73
C SER A 181 32.64 0.93 0.47
N GLN A 182 33.15 0.72 -0.76
CA GLN A 182 33.97 -0.45 -1.09
C GLN A 182 35.44 -0.27 -0.71
N ASP A 183 35.99 0.94 -0.89
CA ASP A 183 37.40 1.25 -0.59
C ASP A 183 37.68 1.30 0.92
N LYS A 184 36.76 1.85 1.71
CA LYS A 184 36.97 2.07 3.16
C LYS A 184 35.82 1.56 4.02
N VAL A 185 34.95 2.47 4.44
CA VAL A 185 33.86 2.23 5.38
C VAL A 185 32.62 2.98 4.90
N PRO A 186 31.43 2.38 4.91
CA PRO A 186 30.18 3.04 4.48
C PRO A 186 29.92 4.41 5.14
N TYR A 187 30.37 4.60 6.38
CA TYR A 187 30.27 5.89 7.09
C TYR A 187 31.02 7.03 6.40
N GLU A 188 32.21 6.79 5.82
CA GLU A 188 32.93 7.84 5.10
C GLU A 188 32.17 8.29 3.84
N GLY A 189 31.37 7.41 3.25
CA GLY A 189 30.45 7.75 2.17
C GLY A 189 29.35 8.69 2.63
N LEU A 190 28.76 8.48 3.82
CA LEU A 190 27.77 9.40 4.39
C LEU A 190 28.39 10.76 4.70
N SER A 191 29.57 10.77 5.34
CA SER A 191 30.31 11.99 5.65
C SER A 191 30.67 12.78 4.38
N PHE A 192 30.97 12.10 3.27
CA PHE A 192 31.17 12.76 1.98
C PHE A 192 29.93 13.50 1.49
N ILE A 193 28.75 12.90 1.62
CA ILE A 193 27.49 13.54 1.24
C ILE A 193 27.19 14.75 2.15
N THR A 194 27.43 14.64 3.45
CA THR A 194 27.20 15.74 4.39
C THR A 194 28.22 16.88 4.23
N ASP A 195 29.47 16.57 3.89
CA ASP A 195 30.49 17.56 3.50
C ASP A 195 30.05 18.35 2.26
N ILE A 196 29.50 17.69 1.24
CA ILE A 196 28.97 18.37 0.05
C ILE A 196 27.82 19.32 0.45
N TYR A 197 26.95 18.92 1.37
CA TYR A 197 25.88 19.79 1.89
C TYR A 197 26.39 20.96 2.73
N ALA A 198 27.54 20.81 3.39
CA ALA A 198 28.17 21.88 4.14
C ALA A 198 28.82 22.92 3.21
N SER A 199 29.40 22.46 2.09
CA SER A 199 30.00 23.32 1.07
C SER A 199 28.96 24.05 0.21
N ASN A 200 27.86 23.39 -0.15
CA ASN A 200 26.85 23.96 -1.06
C ASN A 200 25.49 24.18 -0.37
N LYS A 201 25.10 25.46 -0.24
CA LYS A 201 23.79 25.87 0.30
C LYS A 201 22.65 25.80 -0.73
N GLU A 202 22.94 25.80 -2.03
CA GLU A 202 21.95 25.75 -3.12
C GLU A 202 21.93 24.40 -3.85
N GLU A 203 21.13 24.26 -4.92
CA GLU A 203 20.96 23.01 -5.69
C GLU A 203 22.31 22.44 -6.10
N ILE A 204 22.52 21.14 -5.84
CA ILE A 204 23.82 20.52 -6.01
C ILE A 204 23.98 20.17 -7.48
N THR A 205 25.03 20.71 -8.10
CA THR A 205 25.35 20.36 -9.48
C THR A 205 26.25 19.13 -9.52
N PRO A 206 26.19 18.30 -10.59
CA PRO A 206 27.09 17.15 -10.74
C PRO A 206 28.58 17.55 -10.69
N ASN A 207 28.91 18.74 -11.20
CA ASN A 207 30.28 19.26 -11.21
C ASN A 207 30.84 19.49 -9.81
N ASP A 208 30.00 19.89 -8.85
CA ASP A 208 30.43 20.10 -7.47
C ASP A 208 30.80 18.77 -6.80
N VAL A 209 30.01 17.73 -7.05
CA VAL A 209 30.26 16.37 -6.56
C VAL A 209 31.58 15.85 -7.13
N ILE A 210 31.80 16.02 -8.43
CA ILE A 210 33.02 15.57 -9.12
C ILE A 210 34.26 16.33 -8.61
N ASN A 211 34.16 17.65 -8.39
CA ASN A 211 35.28 18.45 -7.89
C ASN A 211 35.64 18.11 -6.42
N HIS A 212 34.64 17.86 -5.58
CA HIS A 212 34.84 17.37 -4.22
C HIS A 212 35.44 15.97 -4.21
N PHE A 213 34.98 15.09 -5.10
CA PHE A 213 35.54 13.74 -5.24
C PHE A 213 37.01 13.78 -5.67
N LYS A 214 37.35 14.56 -6.70
CA LYS A 214 38.75 14.79 -7.15
C LYS A 214 39.66 15.28 -6.03
N SER A 215 39.13 16.11 -5.13
CA SER A 215 39.91 16.67 -4.02
C SER A 215 40.24 15.63 -2.95
N LYS A 216 39.33 14.67 -2.70
CA LYS A 216 39.57 13.56 -1.76
C LYS A 216 40.31 12.38 -2.39
N TYR A 217 40.13 12.14 -3.69
CA TYR A 217 40.70 11.00 -4.43
C TYR A 217 41.32 11.44 -5.76
N PRO A 218 42.54 12.03 -5.73
CA PRO A 218 43.19 12.58 -6.94
C PRO A 218 43.81 11.52 -7.88
N GLY A 219 43.60 10.22 -7.65
CA GLY A 219 44.22 9.12 -8.41
C GLY A 219 43.27 8.17 -9.13
N GLU A 220 41.96 8.42 -9.07
CA GLU A 220 40.91 7.53 -9.59
C GLU A 220 40.38 8.01 -10.95
N ASP A 221 40.06 7.07 -11.83
CA ASP A 221 39.49 7.36 -13.15
C ASP A 221 38.00 7.68 -13.03
N LEU A 222 37.67 8.95 -13.21
CA LEU A 222 36.31 9.48 -13.07
C LEU A 222 35.33 8.88 -14.07
N ASP A 223 35.81 8.41 -15.22
CA ASP A 223 34.97 7.80 -16.25
C ASP A 223 34.53 6.38 -15.86
N LEU A 224 35.33 5.66 -15.06
CA LEU A 224 34.93 4.36 -14.50
C LEU A 224 33.84 4.51 -13.42
N ILE A 225 33.77 5.66 -12.76
CA ILE A 225 32.85 5.92 -11.63
C ILE A 225 31.58 6.66 -12.09
N PHE A 226 31.67 7.59 -13.02
CA PHE A 226 30.55 8.45 -13.44
C PHE A 226 30.07 8.21 -14.88
N GLY A 227 30.77 7.37 -15.65
CA GLY A 227 30.45 7.04 -17.04
C GLY A 227 29.21 6.13 -17.21
N GLU A 228 28.85 5.87 -18.46
CA GLU A 228 27.66 5.08 -18.85
C GLU A 228 27.76 3.60 -18.45
N ASP A 229 28.98 3.03 -18.45
CA ASP A 229 29.26 1.63 -18.11
C ASP A 229 29.81 1.47 -16.68
N SER A 230 29.43 2.36 -15.75
CA SER A 230 29.95 2.29 -14.38
C SER A 230 29.42 1.08 -13.61
N ASP A 231 30.33 0.26 -13.08
CA ASP A 231 30.02 -0.85 -12.16
C ASP A 231 29.38 -0.37 -10.84
N TYR A 232 29.45 0.94 -10.55
CA TYR A 232 28.99 1.54 -9.29
C TYR A 232 27.55 2.05 -9.34
N ASP A 233 26.89 1.99 -10.50
CA ASP A 233 25.42 2.16 -10.62
C ASP A 233 24.66 0.87 -10.24
N THR A 234 25.34 -0.06 -9.57
CA THR A 234 24.76 -1.25 -8.97
C THR A 234 24.00 -0.88 -7.70
N GLY A 235 22.74 -0.48 -7.86
CA GLY A 235 21.87 -0.15 -6.73
C GLY A 235 20.64 0.65 -7.12
N ARG A 236 20.73 1.46 -8.18
CA ARG A 236 19.61 2.26 -8.68
C ARG A 236 18.42 1.39 -9.10
N LYS A 237 18.68 0.31 -9.85
CA LYS A 237 17.64 -0.64 -10.26
C LYS A 237 17.01 -1.35 -9.05
N LEU A 238 17.83 -1.77 -8.08
CA LEU A 238 17.37 -2.46 -6.87
C LEU A 238 16.56 -1.52 -5.98
N ALA A 239 16.99 -0.27 -5.84
CA ALA A 239 16.28 0.76 -5.09
C ALA A 239 14.90 1.05 -5.69
N TRP A 240 14.78 1.18 -7.02
CA TRP A 240 13.48 1.36 -7.67
C TRP A 240 12.62 0.12 -7.62
N ASP A 241 13.19 -1.07 -7.77
CA ASP A 241 12.45 -2.32 -7.59
C ASP A 241 11.88 -2.41 -6.15
N PHE A 242 12.70 -2.08 -5.15
CA PHE A 242 12.26 -2.01 -3.76
C PHE A 242 11.18 -0.95 -3.54
N ILE A 243 11.33 0.27 -4.06
CA ILE A 243 10.33 1.35 -3.93
C ILE A 243 9.02 0.97 -4.61
N ASN A 244 9.07 0.40 -5.82
CA ASN A 244 7.88 -0.01 -6.58
C ASN A 244 7.19 -1.20 -5.92
N LYS A 245 7.95 -2.17 -5.41
CA LYS A 245 7.44 -3.36 -4.71
C LYS A 245 6.76 -2.98 -3.40
N THR A 246 7.43 -2.18 -2.59
CA THR A 246 6.94 -1.79 -1.26
C THR A 246 5.88 -0.70 -1.32
N ARG A 247 5.88 0.09 -2.40
CA ARG A 247 4.99 1.23 -2.64
C ARG A 247 5.00 2.23 -1.48
N ILE A 248 6.18 2.38 -0.90
CA ILE A 248 6.50 3.46 0.00
C ILE A 248 6.36 4.74 -0.84
N GLY A 249 5.49 5.67 -0.43
CA GLY A 249 5.09 6.79 -1.28
C GLY A 249 6.25 7.69 -1.73
N SER A 250 5.96 8.86 -2.30
CA SER A 250 7.01 9.73 -2.83
C SER A 250 8.13 10.03 -1.82
N PRO A 251 9.42 9.81 -2.17
CA PRO A 251 10.57 10.15 -1.33
C PRO A 251 10.64 11.66 -1.05
N PRO A 252 11.16 12.10 0.13
CA PRO A 252 11.87 11.29 1.12
C PRO A 252 10.94 10.60 2.13
N GLN A 253 11.30 9.38 2.54
CA GLN A 253 10.59 8.59 3.57
C GLN A 253 11.58 7.88 4.48
N ALA A 254 11.17 7.59 5.72
CA ALA A 254 11.99 6.87 6.68
C ALA A 254 11.16 5.77 7.36
N LEU A 255 11.77 4.61 7.51
CA LEU A 255 11.18 3.43 8.13
C LEU A 255 11.94 3.10 9.42
N LEU A 256 11.24 2.78 10.50
CA LEU A 256 11.84 2.19 11.69
C LEU A 256 11.30 0.78 11.91
N ASN A 257 12.17 -0.23 11.81
CA ASN A 257 11.80 -1.65 11.85
C ASN A 257 10.63 -1.96 10.88
N GLY A 258 10.69 -1.35 9.69
CA GLY A 258 9.67 -1.48 8.66
C GLY A 258 8.47 -0.55 8.81
N VAL A 259 8.21 0.03 9.98
CA VAL A 259 7.09 0.96 10.18
C VAL A 259 7.41 2.31 9.57
N LEU A 260 6.49 2.85 8.77
CA LEU A 260 6.67 4.12 8.10
C LEU A 260 6.45 5.31 9.04
N LEU A 261 7.43 6.22 9.10
CA LEU A 261 7.29 7.50 9.78
C LEU A 261 6.46 8.47 8.94
N LYS A 262 5.61 9.25 9.62
CA LYS A 262 4.74 10.23 8.95
C LYS A 262 5.59 11.28 8.22
N PRO A 263 5.24 11.68 6.98
CA PRO A 263 5.95 12.74 6.26
C PRO A 263 6.02 14.06 7.02
N SER A 264 5.00 14.37 7.83
CA SER A 264 4.95 15.55 8.69
C SER A 264 6.04 15.58 9.77
N HIS A 265 6.63 14.44 10.10
CA HIS A 265 7.68 14.31 11.10
C HIS A 265 9.08 14.29 10.46
N LEU A 266 9.20 14.37 9.13
CA LEU A 266 10.48 14.34 8.40
C LEU A 266 11.16 15.72 8.31
N ASN A 267 11.03 16.52 9.37
CA ASN A 267 11.68 17.83 9.50
C ASN A 267 12.81 17.77 10.53
N SER A 268 13.77 18.70 10.45
CA SER A 268 14.93 18.76 11.35
C SER A 268 14.58 18.64 12.84
N ASP A 269 13.48 19.27 13.28
CA ASP A 269 13.13 19.33 14.71
C ASP A 269 12.32 18.13 15.19
N MET A 270 11.46 17.56 14.32
CA MET A 270 10.50 16.51 14.70
C MET A 270 11.00 15.10 14.40
N PHE A 271 12.01 14.95 13.55
CA PHE A 271 12.50 13.64 13.13
C PHE A 271 13.17 12.90 14.29
N GLU A 272 13.98 13.60 15.09
CA GLU A 272 14.60 13.00 16.28
C GLU A 272 13.56 12.50 17.27
N GLU A 273 12.57 13.33 17.59
CA GLU A 273 11.49 12.98 18.50
C GLU A 273 10.64 11.82 17.96
N ALA A 274 10.35 11.81 16.65
CA ALA A 274 9.57 10.75 16.02
C ALA A 274 10.30 9.39 16.06
N VAL A 275 11.60 9.36 15.77
CA VAL A 275 12.41 8.14 15.87
C VAL A 275 12.44 7.65 17.32
N LEU A 276 12.69 8.53 18.29
CA LEU A 276 12.71 8.17 19.72
C LEU A 276 11.35 7.65 20.20
N THR A 277 10.26 8.30 19.80
CA THR A 277 8.89 7.89 20.16
C THR A 277 8.59 6.48 19.63
N GLU A 278 8.98 6.19 18.38
CA GLU A 278 8.73 4.89 17.78
C GLU A 278 9.61 3.78 18.41
N ILE A 279 10.87 4.08 18.76
CA ILE A 279 11.71 3.17 19.55
C ILE A 279 11.03 2.84 20.89
N MET A 280 10.55 3.85 21.60
CA MET A 280 9.90 3.69 22.91
C MET A 280 8.59 2.90 22.81
N LYS A 281 7.89 2.97 21.67
CA LYS A 281 6.68 2.22 21.39
C LYS A 281 6.95 0.75 21.06
N GLN A 282 8.04 0.45 20.35
CA GLN A 282 8.40 -0.91 19.96
C GLN A 282 9.16 -1.67 21.06
N THR A 283 9.88 -0.96 21.94
CA THR A 283 10.66 -1.56 23.05
C THR A 283 9.86 -2.55 23.91
N PRO A 284 8.62 -2.25 24.36
CA PRO A 284 7.83 -3.17 25.20
C PRO A 284 7.48 -4.49 24.50
N LEU A 285 7.28 -4.45 23.17
CA LEU A 285 7.00 -5.65 22.38
C LEU A 285 8.23 -6.57 22.35
N ILE A 286 9.41 -6.00 22.11
CA ILE A 286 10.68 -6.74 22.14
C ILE A 286 10.93 -7.28 23.55
N GLN A 287 10.76 -6.47 24.60
CA GLN A 287 10.90 -6.91 26.00
C GLN A 287 9.96 -8.07 26.35
N LYS A 288 8.71 -8.01 25.91
CA LYS A 288 7.73 -9.09 26.14
C LYS A 288 8.15 -10.38 25.46
N SER A 289 8.69 -10.31 24.24
CA SER A 289 9.19 -11.47 23.50
C SER A 289 10.46 -12.07 24.13
N VAL A 290 11.37 -11.22 24.61
CA VAL A 290 12.57 -11.65 25.36
C VAL A 290 12.17 -12.31 26.68
N TYR A 291 11.21 -11.72 27.41
CA TYR A 291 10.74 -12.28 28.68
C TYR A 291 10.06 -13.65 28.51
N LYS A 292 9.34 -13.86 27.40
CA LYS A 292 8.73 -15.15 27.07
C LYS A 292 9.74 -16.21 26.61
N GLY A 293 10.95 -15.80 26.24
CA GLY A 293 11.98 -16.69 25.67
C GLY A 293 11.83 -16.94 24.17
N ASP A 294 10.96 -16.19 23.48
CA ASP A 294 10.79 -16.29 22.01
C ASP A 294 12.03 -15.73 21.27
N LEU A 295 12.72 -14.76 21.89
CA LEU A 295 13.96 -14.15 21.41
C LEU A 295 15.13 -14.52 22.33
N GLY A 296 16.07 -15.31 21.80
CA GLY A 296 17.35 -15.63 22.45
C GLY A 296 18.53 -14.89 21.82
N ASP A 297 19.71 -14.98 22.45
CA ASP A 297 20.94 -14.28 22.02
C ASP A 297 21.47 -14.75 20.64
N LEU A 298 21.06 -15.95 20.19
CA LEU A 298 21.48 -16.56 18.92
C LEU A 298 20.58 -16.16 17.73
N ASN A 299 19.36 -15.68 18.01
CA ASN A 299 18.41 -15.35 16.96
C ASN A 299 18.68 -13.94 16.44
N ASN A 300 18.55 -13.74 15.14
CA ASN A 300 18.58 -12.41 14.55
C ASN A 300 17.27 -11.69 14.88
N VAL A 301 17.38 -10.55 15.58
CA VAL A 301 16.21 -9.76 15.99
C VAL A 301 15.48 -9.21 14.78
N LEU A 302 16.18 -8.87 13.69
CA LEU A 302 15.58 -8.38 12.46
C LEU A 302 14.63 -9.42 11.85
N ASP A 303 15.09 -10.67 11.72
CA ASP A 303 14.28 -11.74 11.13
C ASP A 303 13.01 -11.99 11.95
N PHE A 304 13.14 -12.00 13.28
CA PHE A 304 11.99 -12.13 14.17
C PHE A 304 10.99 -10.99 14.04
N LEU A 305 11.46 -9.75 13.88
CA LEU A 305 10.61 -8.58 13.69
C LEU A 305 9.90 -8.62 12.33
N MET A 306 10.60 -9.07 11.29
CA MET A 306 10.07 -9.11 9.91
C MET A 306 9.14 -10.31 9.66
N GLU A 307 9.20 -11.35 10.48
CA GLU A 307 8.25 -12.47 10.48
C GLU A 307 6.93 -12.16 11.21
N GLN A 308 6.83 -11.01 11.88
CA GLN A 308 5.61 -10.61 12.57
C GLN A 308 4.45 -10.40 11.59
N LYS A 309 3.22 -10.67 12.06
CA LYS A 309 1.99 -10.53 11.24
C LYS A 309 1.70 -9.10 10.77
N ASN A 310 2.34 -8.09 11.35
CA ASN A 310 2.18 -6.69 10.95
C ASN A 310 3.12 -6.28 9.80
N VAL A 311 4.16 -7.08 9.50
CA VAL A 311 5.11 -6.78 8.44
C VAL A 311 4.63 -7.37 7.12
N MET A 312 4.43 -6.50 6.14
CA MET A 312 3.88 -6.81 4.83
C MET A 312 4.96 -6.63 3.75
N PRO A 313 4.91 -7.42 2.67
CA PRO A 313 5.82 -7.21 1.54
C PRO A 313 5.53 -5.89 0.80
N ARG A 314 4.29 -5.38 0.88
CA ARG A 314 3.83 -4.17 0.20
C ARG A 314 2.89 -3.37 1.10
N LEU A 315 3.06 -2.05 1.12
CA LEU A 315 2.31 -1.13 1.98
C LEU A 315 1.46 -0.20 1.11
N ASN A 316 0.23 -0.63 0.84
CA ASN A 316 -0.75 0.24 0.22
C ASN A 316 -1.58 0.94 1.31
N GLN A 317 -1.25 2.21 1.60
CA GLN A 317 -1.93 2.99 2.63
C GLN A 317 -3.44 3.10 2.38
N ARG A 318 -3.90 3.11 1.12
CA ARG A 318 -5.33 3.20 0.80
C ARG A 318 -6.10 1.94 1.24
N VAL A 319 -5.47 0.76 1.08
CA VAL A 319 -6.02 -0.53 1.54
C VAL A 319 -5.97 -0.65 3.06
N LEU A 320 -4.89 -0.15 3.69
CA LEU A 320 -4.68 -0.27 5.13
C LEU A 320 -5.45 0.78 5.95
N THR A 321 -5.84 1.90 5.35
CA THR A 321 -6.58 2.97 6.04
C THR A 321 -8.06 2.65 6.14
N THR A 322 -8.54 2.21 7.31
CA THR A 322 -9.94 1.82 7.56
C THR A 322 -10.97 2.95 7.37
N ALA A 323 -10.53 4.22 7.27
CA ALA A 323 -11.37 5.40 7.14
C ALA A 323 -11.88 5.69 5.71
N GLY A 324 -12.12 4.65 4.91
CA GLY A 324 -12.68 4.79 3.56
C GLY A 324 -14.20 4.97 3.57
N PRO A 325 -14.79 5.62 2.54
CA PRO A 325 -16.24 5.64 2.38
C PRO A 325 -16.76 4.23 2.08
N TYR A 326 -17.85 3.85 2.74
CA TYR A 326 -18.56 2.60 2.49
C TYR A 326 -19.83 2.88 1.68
N LEU A 327 -20.07 2.07 0.67
CA LEU A 327 -21.32 2.01 -0.06
C LEU A 327 -22.34 1.26 0.80
N ASP A 328 -23.51 1.86 0.90
CA ASP A 328 -24.61 1.25 1.59
C ASP A 328 -25.34 0.29 0.63
N MET A 329 -25.30 -0.99 0.95
CA MET A 329 -25.87 -2.08 0.15
C MET A 329 -27.27 -2.49 0.63
N THR A 330 -27.86 -1.81 1.61
CA THR A 330 -29.15 -2.22 2.22
C THR A 330 -30.39 -1.77 1.45
N GLY A 331 -30.22 -1.19 0.25
CA GLY A 331 -31.33 -0.74 -0.59
C GLY A 331 -32.18 -1.89 -1.14
N HIS A 332 -33.32 -1.52 -1.74
CA HIS A 332 -34.22 -2.48 -2.37
C HIS A 332 -33.84 -2.68 -3.85
N VAL A 333 -33.85 -3.94 -4.29
CA VAL A 333 -33.70 -4.28 -5.71
C VAL A 333 -35.00 -3.94 -6.42
N VAL A 334 -34.93 -3.05 -7.39
CA VAL A 334 -36.06 -2.71 -8.25
C VAL A 334 -35.81 -3.33 -9.63
N GLU A 335 -36.71 -4.22 -10.04
CA GLU A 335 -36.65 -4.89 -11.34
C GLU A 335 -37.33 -4.02 -12.42
N ASP A 336 -36.93 -4.19 -13.69
CA ASP A 336 -37.53 -3.55 -14.88
C ASP A 336 -37.51 -2.00 -14.93
N LEU A 337 -36.32 -1.40 -14.79
CA LEU A 337 -36.14 0.06 -14.88
C LEU A 337 -35.72 0.55 -16.26
N SER A 338 -36.12 1.78 -16.60
CA SER A 338 -35.51 2.58 -17.66
C SER A 338 -34.27 3.34 -17.15
N LEU A 339 -33.39 3.81 -18.06
CA LEU A 339 -32.17 4.53 -17.70
C LEU A 339 -32.48 5.83 -16.93
N GLU A 340 -33.59 6.49 -17.27
CA GLU A 340 -34.03 7.73 -16.63
C GLU A 340 -34.51 7.45 -15.21
N ASP A 341 -35.28 6.38 -15.01
CA ASP A 341 -35.75 5.93 -13.69
C ASP A 341 -34.59 5.50 -12.80
N PHE A 342 -33.57 4.83 -13.37
CA PHE A 342 -32.37 4.43 -12.65
C PHE A 342 -31.57 5.62 -12.12
N SER A 343 -31.49 6.70 -12.90
CA SER A 343 -30.79 7.91 -12.50
C SER A 343 -31.54 8.75 -11.44
N ALA A 344 -32.82 8.45 -11.24
CA ALA A 344 -33.71 9.08 -10.26
C ALA A 344 -33.84 8.29 -8.95
N LEU A 345 -33.30 7.07 -8.88
CA LEU A 345 -33.31 6.24 -7.67
C LEU A 345 -32.44 6.83 -6.56
N SER A 346 -32.72 6.41 -5.32
CA SER A 346 -31.83 6.69 -4.21
C SER A 346 -30.47 5.98 -4.42
N PRO A 347 -29.34 6.53 -3.95
CA PRO A 347 -28.04 5.88 -4.09
C PRO A 347 -27.99 4.44 -3.53
N GLN A 348 -28.76 4.17 -2.47
CA GLN A 348 -28.86 2.84 -1.84
C GLN A 348 -29.56 1.84 -2.77
N ASP A 349 -30.69 2.23 -3.37
CA ASP A 349 -31.45 1.37 -4.27
C ASP A 349 -30.72 1.18 -5.61
N MET A 350 -30.01 2.19 -6.08
CA MET A 350 -29.12 2.08 -7.24
C MET A 350 -28.04 1.02 -7.00
N VAL A 351 -27.38 1.04 -5.83
CA VAL A 351 -26.34 0.08 -5.47
C VAL A 351 -26.90 -1.33 -5.40
N ALA A 352 -28.04 -1.54 -4.74
CA ALA A 352 -28.67 -2.86 -4.63
C ALA A 352 -29.08 -3.41 -6.00
N THR A 353 -29.73 -2.57 -6.82
CA THR A 353 -30.19 -2.94 -8.17
C THR A 353 -29.03 -3.23 -9.11
N PHE A 354 -27.97 -2.42 -9.05
CA PHE A 354 -26.77 -2.63 -9.85
C PHE A 354 -25.99 -3.87 -9.40
N ALA A 355 -25.87 -4.10 -8.09
CA ALA A 355 -25.23 -5.29 -7.55
C ALA A 355 -25.95 -6.59 -7.96
N ALA A 356 -27.27 -6.55 -8.11
CA ALA A 356 -28.10 -7.67 -8.56
C ALA A 356 -27.99 -7.92 -10.08
N SER A 357 -27.81 -6.87 -10.89
CA SER A 357 -27.66 -7.00 -12.34
C SER A 357 -26.25 -7.40 -12.78
N LEU A 358 -25.24 -7.19 -11.93
CA LEU A 358 -23.86 -7.59 -12.19
C LEU A 358 -23.67 -9.12 -12.15
N LYS A 359 -23.02 -9.64 -13.19
CA LYS A 359 -22.51 -11.02 -13.22
C LYS A 359 -21.09 -11.06 -12.67
N TYR A 360 -20.84 -11.99 -11.76
CA TYR A 360 -19.58 -12.12 -11.05
C TYR A 360 -18.70 -13.22 -11.65
N LEU A 361 -17.41 -12.91 -11.80
CA LEU A 361 -16.37 -13.89 -12.05
C LEU A 361 -16.05 -14.62 -10.75
N THR A 362 -15.97 -15.94 -10.83
CA THR A 362 -15.68 -16.83 -9.70
C THR A 362 -14.54 -17.77 -10.03
N PRO A 363 -13.82 -18.29 -9.02
CA PRO A 363 -12.80 -19.30 -9.19
C PRO A 363 -13.36 -20.58 -9.85
N ALA A 364 -12.47 -21.42 -10.40
CA ALA A 364 -12.86 -22.67 -11.05
C ALA A 364 -13.63 -23.64 -10.15
N ASP A 365 -13.40 -23.57 -8.83
CA ASP A 365 -14.15 -24.31 -7.81
C ASP A 365 -15.23 -23.41 -7.18
N PRO A 366 -16.49 -23.53 -7.62
CA PRO A 366 -17.56 -22.67 -7.14
C PRO A 366 -17.90 -23.00 -5.68
N ARG A 367 -17.79 -22.00 -4.80
CA ARG A 367 -18.26 -22.07 -3.42
C ARG A 367 -19.64 -21.46 -3.26
N GLN A 368 -20.37 -21.91 -2.24
CA GLN A 368 -21.68 -21.36 -1.90
C GLN A 368 -21.58 -19.92 -1.36
N TYR A 369 -20.48 -19.56 -0.70
CA TYR A 369 -20.25 -18.25 -0.13
C TYR A 369 -18.83 -17.77 -0.41
N TYR A 370 -18.71 -16.52 -0.87
CA TYR A 370 -17.45 -15.82 -1.05
C TYR A 370 -17.37 -14.69 -0.01
N PRO A 371 -16.40 -14.73 0.92
CA PRO A 371 -16.26 -13.69 1.94
C PRO A 371 -15.93 -12.31 1.34
N LEU A 372 -15.29 -12.25 0.17
CA LEU A 372 -14.89 -11.00 -0.46
C LEU A 372 -15.51 -10.82 -1.85
N THR A 373 -16.19 -9.69 -2.04
CA THR A 373 -16.72 -9.22 -3.31
C THR A 373 -15.94 -8.00 -3.74
N VAL A 374 -15.21 -8.09 -4.86
CA VAL A 374 -14.41 -6.98 -5.40
C VAL A 374 -15.05 -6.48 -6.68
N TRP A 375 -15.40 -5.21 -6.77
CA TRP A 375 -15.76 -4.53 -8.01
C TRP A 375 -14.56 -3.75 -8.52
N VAL A 376 -14.14 -4.05 -9.74
CA VAL A 376 -13.08 -3.33 -10.44
C VAL A 376 -13.75 -2.33 -11.36
N VAL A 377 -13.47 -1.04 -11.16
CA VAL A 377 -13.99 0.05 -11.97
C VAL A 377 -12.86 0.65 -12.79
N GLY A 378 -13.06 0.79 -14.09
CA GLY A 378 -12.09 1.47 -14.94
C GLY A 378 -12.46 1.48 -16.42
N ASP A 379 -11.66 2.21 -17.19
CA ASP A 379 -11.72 2.19 -18.64
C ASP A 379 -10.82 1.07 -19.20
N TYR A 380 -11.43 -0.02 -19.67
CA TYR A 380 -10.69 -1.17 -20.19
C TYR A 380 -10.18 -0.98 -21.63
N ASP A 381 -10.44 0.16 -22.28
CA ASP A 381 -9.76 0.50 -23.52
C ASP A 381 -8.38 1.13 -23.26
N THR A 382 -8.15 1.67 -22.05
CA THR A 382 -6.85 2.22 -21.62
C THR A 382 -5.89 1.13 -21.13
N ALA A 383 -4.57 1.33 -21.29
CA ALA A 383 -3.55 0.39 -20.79
C ALA A 383 -3.67 0.15 -19.27
N PHE A 384 -3.80 1.22 -18.51
CA PHE A 384 -3.88 1.19 -17.04
C PHE A 384 -5.16 0.55 -16.48
N GLY A 385 -6.30 0.66 -17.18
CA GLY A 385 -7.53 -0.02 -16.76
C GLY A 385 -7.48 -1.52 -17.06
N ARG A 386 -6.81 -1.91 -18.15
CA ARG A 386 -6.58 -3.32 -18.51
C ARG A 386 -5.65 -4.02 -17.52
N GLU A 387 -4.58 -3.35 -17.12
CA GLU A 387 -3.63 -3.84 -16.12
C GLU A 387 -4.29 -4.09 -14.76
N LEU A 388 -5.19 -3.18 -14.35
CA LEU A 388 -5.98 -3.34 -13.12
C LEU A 388 -6.87 -4.59 -13.19
N LEU A 389 -7.55 -4.79 -14.32
CA LEU A 389 -8.40 -5.97 -14.52
C LEU A 389 -7.57 -7.26 -14.60
N SER A 390 -6.42 -7.26 -15.29
CA SER A 390 -5.55 -8.43 -15.34
C SER A 390 -5.01 -8.78 -13.95
N SER A 391 -4.59 -7.78 -13.17
CA SER A 391 -4.13 -7.98 -11.79
C SER A 391 -5.21 -8.59 -10.90
N ALA A 392 -6.46 -8.13 -11.03
CA ALA A 392 -7.60 -8.70 -10.29
C ALA A 392 -7.88 -10.15 -10.70
N LEU A 393 -7.76 -10.49 -11.98
CA LEU A 393 -7.95 -11.85 -12.48
C LEU A 393 -6.81 -12.79 -12.08
N GLU A 394 -5.57 -12.30 -12.03
CA GLU A 394 -4.44 -13.09 -11.54
C GLU A 394 -4.60 -13.43 -10.06
N HIS A 395 -5.07 -12.48 -9.26
CA HIS A 395 -5.43 -12.74 -7.87
C HIS A 395 -6.59 -13.76 -7.76
N LEU A 396 -7.63 -13.66 -8.59
CA LEU A 396 -8.74 -14.63 -8.59
C LEU A 396 -8.28 -16.07 -8.90
N MET A 397 -7.15 -16.26 -9.60
CA MET A 397 -6.59 -17.59 -9.86
C MET A 397 -5.76 -18.14 -8.68
N THR A 398 -5.25 -17.28 -7.80
CA THR A 398 -4.45 -17.70 -6.63
C THR A 398 -5.31 -17.97 -5.41
N THR A 399 -6.46 -17.29 -5.28
CA THR A 399 -7.41 -17.50 -4.17
C THR A 399 -8.74 -18.12 -4.63
N THR A 400 -9.40 -18.81 -3.71
CA THR A 400 -10.76 -19.36 -3.91
C THR A 400 -11.83 -18.58 -3.15
N GLN A 401 -11.47 -17.48 -2.50
CA GLN A 401 -12.36 -16.75 -1.58
C GLN A 401 -12.95 -15.47 -2.15
N VAL A 402 -12.52 -15.06 -3.35
CA VAL A 402 -12.86 -13.77 -3.95
C VAL A 402 -13.78 -13.98 -5.15
N ARG A 403 -14.80 -13.12 -5.26
CA ARG A 403 -15.56 -12.93 -6.51
C ARG A 403 -15.33 -11.53 -7.06
N VAL A 404 -15.17 -11.42 -8.38
CA VAL A 404 -14.85 -10.15 -9.05
C VAL A 404 -16.01 -9.71 -9.94
N GLY A 405 -16.48 -8.48 -9.73
CA GLY A 405 -17.41 -7.77 -10.61
C GLY A 405 -16.66 -6.73 -11.45
N VAL A 406 -17.11 -6.53 -12.68
CA VAL A 406 -16.47 -5.63 -13.66
C VAL A 406 -17.40 -4.45 -13.92
N ILE A 407 -16.91 -3.23 -13.73
CA ILE A 407 -17.66 -1.99 -13.95
C ILE A 407 -16.92 -1.12 -14.96
N HIS A 408 -17.55 -0.90 -16.11
CA HIS A 408 -17.00 -0.07 -17.18
C HIS A 408 -17.16 1.43 -16.88
N ASN A 409 -16.06 2.18 -16.88
CA ASN A 409 -16.08 3.65 -16.76
C ASN A 409 -15.30 4.30 -17.91
N PRO A 410 -15.88 4.39 -19.12
CA PRO A 410 -15.17 4.88 -20.30
C PRO A 410 -14.83 6.38 -20.18
N SER A 411 -13.69 6.78 -20.76
CA SER A 411 -13.21 8.17 -20.83
C SER A 411 -13.84 8.98 -21.98
N SER A 412 -14.29 8.32 -23.04
CA SER A 412 -14.96 8.92 -24.20
C SER A 412 -16.33 8.27 -24.38
N LYS A 413 -17.40 9.06 -24.62
CA LYS A 413 -18.76 8.52 -24.87
C LYS A 413 -19.00 8.11 -26.32
N THR A 414 -18.00 8.30 -27.18
CA THR A 414 -18.15 8.35 -28.65
C THR A 414 -17.35 7.29 -29.40
N GLU A 415 -16.44 6.57 -28.74
CA GLU A 415 -15.65 5.53 -29.39
C GLU A 415 -16.34 4.16 -29.32
N GLN A 416 -16.15 3.33 -30.35
CA GLN A 416 -16.58 1.94 -30.32
C GLN A 416 -15.70 1.20 -29.29
N HIS A 417 -16.21 1.05 -28.07
CA HIS A 417 -15.55 0.33 -26.99
C HIS A 417 -15.57 -1.18 -27.24
N ASN A 418 -14.76 -1.64 -28.19
CA ASN A 418 -14.70 -3.04 -28.62
C ASN A 418 -14.24 -3.96 -27.47
N VAL A 419 -13.35 -3.48 -26.60
CA VAL A 419 -12.84 -4.26 -25.45
C VAL A 419 -13.90 -4.35 -24.36
N ALA A 420 -14.52 -3.23 -23.96
CA ALA A 420 -15.59 -3.23 -22.96
C ALA A 420 -16.78 -4.10 -23.39
N THR A 421 -17.15 -4.03 -24.68
CA THR A 421 -18.21 -4.86 -25.26
C THR A 421 -17.83 -6.35 -25.25
N ALA A 422 -16.60 -6.69 -25.62
CA ALA A 422 -16.13 -8.09 -25.58
C ALA A 422 -16.13 -8.66 -24.15
N VAL A 423 -15.70 -7.86 -23.16
CA VAL A 423 -15.72 -8.25 -21.74
C VAL A 423 -17.15 -8.43 -21.26
N GLN A 424 -18.08 -7.53 -21.60
CA GLN A 424 -19.48 -7.63 -21.20
C GLN A 424 -20.17 -8.86 -21.80
N VAL A 425 -19.93 -9.16 -23.08
CA VAL A 425 -20.45 -10.35 -23.75
C VAL A 425 -19.90 -11.62 -23.10
N ALA A 426 -18.60 -11.64 -22.77
CA ALA A 426 -17.97 -12.75 -22.05
C ALA A 426 -18.64 -13.01 -20.69
N LEU A 427 -18.93 -11.97 -19.92
CA LEU A 427 -19.63 -12.10 -18.64
C LEU A 427 -21.05 -12.67 -18.79
N HIS A 428 -21.71 -12.41 -19.92
CA HIS A 428 -23.11 -12.82 -20.11
C HIS A 428 -23.27 -14.20 -20.72
N HIS A 429 -22.37 -14.60 -21.62
CA HIS A 429 -22.51 -15.79 -22.46
C HIS A 429 -21.54 -16.92 -22.13
N LEU A 430 -20.47 -16.67 -21.37
CA LEU A 430 -19.51 -17.69 -20.95
C LEU A 430 -19.72 -18.09 -19.48
N LEU A 431 -19.27 -19.29 -19.13
CA LEU A 431 -19.17 -19.69 -17.73
C LEU A 431 -18.12 -18.80 -17.01
N PRO A 432 -18.24 -18.55 -15.68
CA PRO A 432 -17.32 -17.64 -14.97
C PRO A 432 -15.83 -17.98 -15.12
N SER A 433 -15.48 -19.28 -15.16
CA SER A 433 -14.11 -19.77 -15.36
C SER A 433 -13.63 -19.61 -16.81
N GLU A 434 -14.53 -19.76 -17.78
CA GLU A 434 -14.24 -19.55 -19.20
C GLU A 434 -14.11 -18.06 -19.53
N ALA A 435 -14.94 -17.23 -18.89
CA ALA A 435 -14.91 -15.78 -18.99
C ALA A 435 -13.60 -15.21 -18.44
N SER A 436 -13.12 -15.68 -17.27
CA SER A 436 -11.83 -15.22 -16.72
C SER A 436 -10.65 -15.62 -17.61
N ALA A 437 -10.66 -16.83 -18.17
CA ALA A 437 -9.66 -17.30 -19.13
C ALA A 437 -9.69 -16.52 -20.45
N PHE A 438 -10.89 -16.20 -20.96
CA PHE A 438 -11.09 -15.37 -22.15
C PHE A 438 -10.55 -13.96 -21.93
N ILE A 439 -10.97 -13.29 -20.86
CA ILE A 439 -10.56 -11.92 -20.55
C ILE A 439 -9.04 -11.86 -20.38
N ARG A 440 -8.41 -12.82 -19.70
CA ARG A 440 -6.95 -12.86 -19.57
C ARG A 440 -6.24 -13.04 -20.91
N LYS A 441 -6.76 -13.87 -21.81
CA LYS A 441 -6.19 -14.04 -23.16
C LYS A 441 -6.34 -12.78 -24.00
N LEU A 442 -7.48 -12.10 -23.90
CA LEU A 442 -7.77 -10.84 -24.57
C LEU A 442 -6.82 -9.73 -24.09
N LEU A 443 -6.64 -9.60 -22.76
CA LEU A 443 -5.86 -8.54 -22.13
C LEU A 443 -4.34 -8.63 -22.33
N LYS A 444 -3.82 -9.72 -22.94
CA LYS A 444 -2.38 -9.80 -23.28
C LYS A 444 -2.04 -8.83 -24.41
N GLU A 445 -1.01 -8.00 -24.22
CA GLU A 445 -0.60 -6.93 -25.15
C GLU A 445 -0.53 -7.36 -26.63
N LYS A 446 0.09 -8.52 -26.92
CA LYS A 446 0.21 -9.06 -28.29
C LYS A 446 -1.13 -9.41 -28.94
N ASN A 447 -2.06 -9.92 -28.14
CA ASN A 447 -3.39 -10.31 -28.60
C ASN A 447 -4.29 -9.10 -28.78
N LEU A 448 -4.16 -8.12 -27.89
CA LEU A 448 -4.90 -6.87 -27.93
C LEU A 448 -4.49 -5.99 -29.12
N ALA A 449 -3.20 -5.86 -29.40
CA ALA A 449 -2.72 -5.17 -30.59
C ALA A 449 -3.30 -5.83 -31.86
N SER A 450 -3.28 -7.17 -31.92
CA SER A 450 -3.85 -7.91 -33.05
C SER A 450 -5.38 -7.79 -33.15
N PHE A 451 -6.07 -7.64 -32.02
CA PHE A 451 -7.52 -7.46 -31.93
C PHE A 451 -7.95 -6.05 -32.36
N LEU A 452 -7.25 -5.02 -31.87
CA LEU A 452 -7.50 -3.62 -32.24
C LEU A 452 -7.13 -3.34 -33.70
N GLU A 453 -6.10 -4.01 -34.23
CA GLU A 453 -5.73 -3.96 -35.66
C GLU A 453 -6.68 -4.78 -36.56
N GLY A 454 -7.67 -5.50 -36.00
CA GLY A 454 -8.63 -6.30 -36.76
C GLY A 454 -8.03 -7.55 -37.42
N LYS A 455 -6.83 -7.97 -37.02
CA LYS A 455 -6.13 -9.15 -37.57
C LYS A 455 -6.60 -10.47 -36.96
N LYS A 456 -7.23 -10.44 -35.78
CA LYS A 456 -7.80 -11.60 -35.10
C LYS A 456 -9.24 -11.34 -34.70
N ASP A 457 -10.13 -12.23 -35.10
CA ASP A 457 -11.54 -12.19 -34.69
C ASP A 457 -11.68 -12.52 -33.19
N VAL A 458 -12.69 -11.94 -32.53
CA VAL A 458 -12.99 -12.18 -31.10
C VAL A 458 -13.12 -13.68 -30.78
N ILE A 459 -13.53 -14.48 -31.78
CA ILE A 459 -13.74 -15.92 -31.73
C ILE A 459 -12.45 -16.70 -31.44
N GLU A 460 -11.28 -16.22 -31.87
CA GLU A 460 -10.01 -16.92 -31.64
C GLU A 460 -9.62 -16.97 -30.16
N PHE A 461 -10.17 -16.06 -29.35
CA PHE A 461 -9.89 -15.99 -27.93
C PHE A 461 -10.89 -16.80 -27.09
N VAL A 462 -12.03 -17.18 -27.67
CA VAL A 462 -13.09 -17.97 -27.03
C VAL A 462 -12.56 -19.39 -26.75
N PRO A 463 -12.70 -19.92 -25.52
CA PRO A 463 -12.36 -21.31 -25.23
C PRO A 463 -13.11 -22.27 -26.16
N SER A 464 -12.43 -23.33 -26.63
CA SER A 464 -13.02 -24.31 -27.56
C SER A 464 -14.26 -25.05 -27.02
N SER A 465 -14.53 -24.93 -25.71
CA SER A 465 -15.70 -25.46 -25.03
C SER A 465 -16.95 -24.61 -25.16
N ALA A 466 -16.82 -23.34 -25.56
CA ALA A 466 -17.93 -22.39 -25.62
C ALA A 466 -18.48 -22.20 -27.05
N ASP A 467 -19.75 -21.79 -27.15
CA ASP A 467 -20.41 -21.55 -28.43
C ASP A 467 -19.94 -20.23 -29.07
N SER A 468 -18.91 -20.35 -29.89
CA SER A 468 -18.32 -19.26 -30.67
C SER A 468 -19.31 -18.53 -31.59
N ALA A 469 -20.37 -19.20 -32.06
CA ALA A 469 -21.36 -18.59 -32.95
C ALA A 469 -22.36 -17.73 -32.17
N ALA A 470 -22.82 -18.22 -31.01
CA ALA A 470 -23.66 -17.45 -30.09
C ALA A 470 -22.93 -16.21 -29.56
N PHE A 471 -21.62 -16.34 -29.27
CA PHE A 471 -20.78 -15.24 -28.82
C PHE A 471 -20.64 -14.14 -29.89
N LYS A 472 -20.38 -14.50 -31.15
CA LYS A 472 -20.26 -13.52 -32.25
C LYS A 472 -21.57 -12.77 -32.48
N ALA A 473 -22.70 -13.49 -32.51
CA ALA A 473 -24.02 -12.89 -32.67
C ALA A 473 -24.38 -11.95 -31.50
N ALA A 474 -23.97 -12.29 -30.28
CA ALA A 474 -24.13 -11.42 -29.12
C ALA A 474 -23.26 -10.17 -29.18
N PHE A 475 -22.01 -10.30 -29.65
CA PHE A 475 -21.09 -9.17 -29.85
C PHE A 475 -21.60 -8.17 -30.90
N GLU A 476 -22.12 -8.66 -32.02
CA GLU A 476 -22.69 -7.81 -33.08
C GLU A 476 -24.01 -7.14 -32.67
N LYS A 477 -24.73 -7.73 -31.70
CA LYS A 477 -26.05 -7.27 -31.23
C LYS A 477 -25.99 -6.36 -30.01
N LEU A 478 -24.92 -6.41 -29.21
CA LEU A 478 -24.83 -5.65 -27.96
C LEU A 478 -24.55 -4.17 -28.24
N ASN A 479 -25.59 -3.34 -28.11
CA ASN A 479 -25.45 -1.88 -28.21
C ASN A 479 -24.75 -1.30 -26.97
N SER A 480 -24.04 -0.19 -27.14
CA SER A 480 -23.35 0.59 -26.07
C SER A 480 -24.27 1.15 -24.98
N SER A 481 -25.56 0.82 -24.99
CA SER A 481 -26.54 1.21 -23.98
C SER A 481 -26.14 0.79 -22.58
N PHE A 482 -25.51 -0.39 -22.39
CA PHE A 482 -25.06 -0.84 -21.07
C PHE A 482 -23.99 0.09 -20.47
N LEU A 483 -23.14 0.71 -21.29
CA LEU A 483 -22.12 1.65 -20.82
C LEU A 483 -22.74 2.89 -20.17
N LYS A 484 -23.93 3.32 -20.63
CA LYS A 484 -24.63 4.46 -20.03
C LYS A 484 -25.11 4.15 -18.61
N TRP A 485 -25.57 2.93 -18.36
CA TRP A 485 -25.95 2.47 -17.01
C TRP A 485 -24.74 2.45 -16.07
N HIS A 486 -23.63 1.87 -16.53
CA HIS A 486 -22.40 1.81 -15.75
C HIS A 486 -21.81 3.22 -15.50
N SER A 487 -21.81 4.10 -16.49
CA SER A 487 -21.35 5.49 -16.35
C SER A 487 -22.22 6.32 -15.39
N ALA A 488 -23.55 6.16 -15.45
CA ALA A 488 -24.46 6.79 -14.51
C ALA A 488 -24.19 6.33 -13.06
N PHE A 489 -23.99 5.01 -12.86
CA PHE A 489 -23.62 4.45 -11.57
C PHE A 489 -22.30 5.02 -11.05
N CYS A 490 -21.26 5.07 -11.89
CA CYS A 490 -19.95 5.63 -11.53
C CYS A 490 -20.04 7.11 -11.12
N THR A 491 -20.87 7.90 -11.81
CA THR A 491 -20.98 9.34 -11.56
C THR A 491 -21.82 9.65 -10.32
N GLN A 492 -22.99 9.01 -10.18
CA GLN A 492 -23.96 9.35 -9.13
C GLN A 492 -23.67 8.66 -7.80
N VAL A 493 -23.25 7.40 -7.82
CA VAL A 493 -23.00 6.59 -6.61
C VAL A 493 -21.54 6.69 -6.19
N LEU A 494 -20.65 6.34 -7.11
CA LEU A 494 -19.22 6.25 -6.82
C LEU A 494 -18.54 7.63 -6.79
N LYS A 495 -19.16 8.66 -7.38
CA LYS A 495 -18.64 10.03 -7.48
C LYS A 495 -17.26 10.10 -8.15
N VAL A 496 -17.07 9.27 -9.16
CA VAL A 496 -15.82 9.15 -9.93
C VAL A 496 -15.98 9.85 -11.28
N ASN A 497 -14.93 10.53 -11.76
CA ASN A 497 -14.94 11.17 -13.08
C ASN A 497 -14.80 10.13 -14.21
N GLU A 498 -15.17 10.51 -15.43
CA GLU A 498 -15.03 9.68 -16.61
C GLU A 498 -13.58 9.23 -16.81
N GLY A 499 -13.35 7.94 -17.10
CA GLY A 499 -12.02 7.35 -17.30
C GLY A 499 -11.20 7.06 -16.03
N GLN A 500 -11.63 7.51 -14.85
CA GLN A 500 -10.93 7.22 -13.61
C GLN A 500 -11.14 5.77 -13.16
N ARG A 501 -10.10 5.22 -12.51
CA ARG A 501 -10.04 3.83 -12.04
C ARG A 501 -10.31 3.77 -10.54
N MET A 502 -10.92 2.69 -10.08
CA MET A 502 -11.24 2.50 -8.67
C MET A 502 -11.49 1.02 -8.36
N VAL A 503 -11.27 0.61 -7.13
CA VAL A 503 -11.64 -0.72 -6.62
C VAL A 503 -12.63 -0.54 -5.47
N VAL A 504 -13.70 -1.31 -5.46
CA VAL A 504 -14.63 -1.39 -4.33
C VAL A 504 -14.59 -2.81 -3.80
N GLY A 505 -14.49 -3.03 -2.50
CA GLY A 505 -14.62 -4.37 -1.95
C GLY A 505 -15.49 -4.43 -0.71
N ASN A 506 -16.46 -5.35 -0.73
CA ASN A 506 -17.53 -5.45 0.28
C ASN A 506 -18.16 -4.08 0.63
N GLY A 507 -18.35 -3.23 -0.38
CA GLY A 507 -18.86 -1.87 -0.24
C GLY A 507 -17.81 -0.81 0.13
N ARG A 508 -16.63 -1.19 0.62
CA ARG A 508 -15.54 -0.23 0.89
C ARG A 508 -14.94 0.29 -0.40
N VAL A 509 -14.89 1.60 -0.57
CA VAL A 509 -14.37 2.25 -1.77
C VAL A 509 -12.87 2.58 -1.63
N ILE A 510 -12.08 2.18 -2.62
CA ILE A 510 -10.64 2.42 -2.73
C ILE A 510 -10.34 3.13 -4.06
N GLY A 511 -10.14 4.44 -4.01
CA GLY A 511 -9.88 5.30 -5.16
C GLY A 511 -10.62 6.64 -5.04
N PRO A 512 -10.68 7.45 -6.11
CA PRO A 512 -10.15 7.19 -7.45
C PRO A 512 -8.63 7.11 -7.49
N PHE A 513 -8.10 6.24 -8.35
CA PHE A 513 -6.65 6.09 -8.56
C PHE A 513 -6.11 7.18 -9.48
N ASP A 514 -4.90 7.67 -9.17
CA ASP A 514 -4.19 8.62 -10.04
C ASP A 514 -3.77 7.95 -11.36
N SER A 515 -3.42 8.73 -12.39
CA SER A 515 -3.12 8.20 -13.73
C SER A 515 -1.93 7.25 -13.78
N GLU A 516 -0.92 7.46 -12.92
CA GLU A 516 0.28 6.62 -12.80
C GLU A 516 0.17 5.59 -11.66
N GLU A 517 -0.98 5.52 -10.99
CA GLU A 517 -1.14 4.67 -9.81
C GLU A 517 -1.40 3.21 -10.20
N GLU A 518 -0.47 2.30 -9.90
CA GLU A 518 -0.61 0.87 -10.18
C GLU A 518 -1.23 0.11 -8.98
N PHE A 519 -2.12 -0.83 -9.26
CA PHE A 519 -2.75 -1.68 -8.26
C PHE A 519 -2.65 -3.14 -8.72
N ASN A 520 -1.76 -3.90 -8.08
CA ASN A 520 -1.29 -5.19 -8.55
C ASN A 520 -1.94 -6.36 -7.81
N SER A 521 -1.66 -7.60 -8.22
CA SER A 521 -2.16 -8.82 -7.56
C SER A 521 -1.83 -8.87 -6.06
N ASP A 522 -0.66 -8.38 -5.66
CA ASP A 522 -0.25 -8.31 -4.25
C ASP A 522 -1.12 -7.32 -3.45
N ASP A 523 -1.56 -6.22 -4.05
CA ASP A 523 -2.49 -5.28 -3.42
C ASP A 523 -3.86 -5.92 -3.19
N PHE A 524 -4.34 -6.75 -4.13
CA PHE A 524 -5.56 -7.55 -3.94
C PHE A 524 -5.37 -8.59 -2.83
N SER A 525 -4.20 -9.22 -2.73
CA SER A 525 -3.89 -10.15 -1.64
C SER A 525 -3.86 -9.48 -0.26
N LEU A 526 -3.35 -8.23 -0.21
CA LEU A 526 -3.38 -7.41 0.98
C LEU A 526 -4.83 -7.06 1.33
N PHE A 527 -5.60 -6.69 0.32
CA PHE A 527 -7.01 -6.37 0.48
C PHE A 527 -7.82 -7.58 1.00
N GLU A 528 -7.57 -8.79 0.51
CA GLU A 528 -8.21 -10.03 0.99
C GLU A 528 -7.92 -10.31 2.46
N LYS A 529 -6.68 -10.10 2.92
CA LYS A 529 -6.28 -10.39 4.31
C LYS A 529 -6.87 -9.42 5.33
N TYR A 530 -7.21 -8.20 4.93
CA TYR A 530 -7.58 -7.10 5.83
C TYR A 530 -9.00 -6.55 5.60
N SER A 531 -9.82 -7.24 4.80
CA SER A 531 -11.23 -6.88 4.54
C SER A 531 -12.22 -7.71 5.35
#